data_AF-A0A1Q3PE99-F1
#
_entry.id   AF-A0A1Q3PE99-F1
#
_cell.length_a   1.000
_cell.length_b   1.000
_cell.length_c   1.000
_cell.angle_alpha   90.00
_cell.angle_beta   90.00
_cell.angle_gamma   90.00
#
_symmetry.space_group_name_H-M   'P 1'
#
loop_
_entity.id
_entity.type
_entity.pdbx_description
1 polymer ?
#
loop_
_entity_poly.entity_id
_entity_poly.type
_entity_poly.pdbx_seq_one_letter_code
_entity_poly.pdbx_strand_id
1 'polypeptide(L)'
;MKTTFDPKSDLDSNIVIPKLKTAEVGRILQKMLVADQRYRDSLMTKTLKQEEVYYFNRLIIGNDKTNQALLSKIIARYGWPADHQLGEGASDAAWLVLWHASRDYKKRYFNLVEHAYNKGHVSKAHYTTLKTKLSEN
;
A
#
# COMPACT_ATOMS: atom_id res chain seq x y z
N MET A 1 12.64 16.80 -25.25
CA MET A 1 11.40 16.01 -25.19
C MET A 1 11.25 15.51 -23.75
N LYS A 2 10.40 16.13 -22.93
CA LYS A 2 10.14 15.65 -21.56
C LYS A 2 9.13 14.52 -21.65
N THR A 3 9.60 13.28 -21.79
CA THR A 3 8.75 12.12 -21.59
C THR A 3 8.42 12.05 -20.11
N THR A 4 7.27 12.57 -19.71
CA THR A 4 6.68 12.26 -18.41
C THR A 4 6.33 10.78 -18.43
N PHE A 5 7.29 9.95 -18.06
CA PHE A 5 7.09 8.52 -17.87
C PHE A 5 6.16 8.36 -16.68
N ASP A 6 4.89 8.09 -16.96
CA ASP A 6 4.00 7.54 -15.94
C ASP A 6 4.27 6.03 -15.92
N PRO A 7 4.93 5.48 -14.89
CA PRO A 7 5.11 4.03 -14.80
C PRO A 7 3.72 3.39 -14.79
N LYS A 8 3.42 2.55 -15.80
CA LYS A 8 2.15 1.83 -15.89
C LYS A 8 1.83 1.21 -14.53
N SER A 9 0.70 1.60 -13.96
CA SER A 9 0.13 1.05 -12.73
C SER A 9 -1.14 0.27 -13.04
N ASP A 10 -1.45 -0.70 -12.20
CA ASP A 10 -2.67 -1.51 -12.33
C ASP A 10 -3.93 -0.76 -11.86
N LEU A 11 -3.77 0.31 -11.08
CA LEU A 11 -4.84 1.18 -10.62
C LEU A 11 -4.63 2.62 -11.09
N ASP A 12 -5.73 3.36 -11.21
CA ASP A 12 -5.72 4.80 -11.45
C ASP A 12 -5.61 5.55 -10.12
N SER A 13 -4.58 6.38 -9.98
CA SER A 13 -4.40 7.21 -8.79
C SER A 13 -5.43 8.33 -8.67
N ASN A 14 -6.19 8.65 -9.73
CA ASN A 14 -7.20 9.72 -9.77
C ASN A 14 -8.56 9.33 -9.19
N ILE A 15 -8.74 8.10 -8.72
CA ILE A 15 -9.99 7.67 -8.05
C ILE A 15 -10.36 8.64 -6.92
N VAL A 16 -11.61 9.11 -6.95
CA VAL A 16 -12.14 10.15 -6.04
C VAL A 16 -12.73 9.50 -4.79
N ILE A 17 -11.88 9.16 -3.82
CA ILE A 17 -12.25 8.49 -2.55
C ILE A 17 -13.43 9.16 -1.81
N PRO A 18 -13.50 10.50 -1.67
CA PRO A 18 -14.58 11.13 -0.88
C PRO A 18 -16.00 10.90 -1.41
N LYS A 19 -16.15 10.48 -2.68
CA LYS A 19 -17.45 10.24 -3.32
C LYS A 19 -17.91 8.78 -3.22
N LEU A 20 -17.11 7.90 -2.62
CA LEU A 20 -17.35 6.47 -2.58
C LEU A 20 -17.96 6.02 -1.24
N LYS A 21 -18.79 4.98 -1.30
CA LYS A 21 -19.27 4.26 -0.12
C LYS A 21 -18.14 3.41 0.47
N THR A 22 -18.23 3.10 1.76
CA THR A 22 -17.22 2.30 2.48
C THR A 22 -16.93 0.96 1.80
N ALA A 23 -17.96 0.26 1.31
CA ALA A 23 -17.82 -1.00 0.57
C ALA A 23 -17.01 -0.84 -0.74
N GLU A 24 -17.13 0.30 -1.42
CA GLU A 24 -16.37 0.57 -2.64
C GLU A 24 -14.91 0.88 -2.32
N VAL A 25 -14.66 1.61 -1.23
CA VAL A 25 -13.30 1.83 -0.70
C VAL A 25 -12.64 0.52 -0.27
N GLY A 26 -13.39 -0.39 0.36
CA GLY A 26 -12.92 -1.75 0.66
C GLY A 26 -12.47 -2.52 -0.57
N ARG A 27 -13.27 -2.50 -1.65
CA ARG A 27 -12.87 -3.11 -2.92
C ARG A 27 -11.63 -2.46 -3.54
N ILE A 28 -11.42 -1.17 -3.34
CA ILE A 28 -10.20 -0.48 -3.77
C ILE A 28 -8.99 -0.98 -2.98
N LEU A 29 -9.09 -1.10 -1.65
CA LEU A 29 -8.01 -1.66 -0.81
C LEU A 29 -7.64 -3.09 -1.23
N GLN A 30 -8.63 -3.94 -1.54
CA GLN A 30 -8.38 -5.28 -2.08
C GLN A 30 -7.63 -5.25 -3.41
N LYS A 31 -8.00 -4.33 -4.32
CA LYS A 31 -7.27 -4.15 -5.58
C LYS A 31 -5.85 -3.62 -5.37
N MET A 32 -5.67 -2.69 -4.43
CA MET A 32 -4.35 -2.18 -4.05
C MET A 32 -3.45 -3.30 -3.54
N LEU A 33 -3.97 -4.19 -2.69
CA LEU A 33 -3.27 -5.38 -2.19
C LEU A 33 -2.81 -6.28 -3.34
N VAL A 34 -3.71 -6.61 -4.27
CA VAL A 34 -3.38 -7.44 -5.43
C VAL A 34 -2.28 -6.79 -6.29
N ALA A 35 -2.39 -5.49 -6.55
CA ALA A 35 -1.40 -4.74 -7.31
C ALA A 35 -0.04 -4.66 -6.60
N ASP A 36 -0.04 -4.58 -5.27
CA ASP A 36 1.17 -4.53 -4.44
C ASP A 36 1.92 -5.88 -4.47
N GLN A 37 1.21 -7.00 -4.34
CA GLN A 37 1.81 -8.31 -4.16
C GLN A 37 2.13 -9.04 -5.48
N ARG A 38 1.26 -8.98 -6.51
CA ARG A 38 1.32 -9.90 -7.67
C ARG A 38 2.70 -10.00 -8.36
N TYR A 39 3.39 -8.88 -8.50
CA TYR A 39 4.68 -8.82 -9.19
C TYR A 39 5.82 -9.18 -8.24
N ARG A 40 5.69 -8.85 -6.95
CA ARG A 40 6.62 -9.29 -5.91
C ARG A 40 6.58 -10.80 -5.76
N ASP A 41 5.38 -11.39 -5.68
CA ASP A 41 5.18 -12.83 -5.64
C ASP A 41 5.76 -13.50 -6.88
N SER A 42 5.55 -12.91 -8.06
CA SER A 42 6.13 -13.44 -9.30
C SER A 42 7.66 -13.41 -9.28
N LEU A 43 8.28 -12.35 -8.76
CA LEU A 43 9.75 -12.26 -8.59
C LEU A 43 10.28 -13.27 -7.56
N MET A 44 9.49 -13.60 -6.53
CA MET A 44 9.90 -14.51 -5.45
C MET A 44 9.70 -15.99 -5.80
N THR A 45 8.71 -16.32 -6.63
CA THR A 45 8.26 -17.71 -6.83
C THR A 45 8.61 -18.28 -8.21
N LYS A 46 8.91 -17.44 -9.20
CA LYS A 46 9.16 -17.87 -10.58
C LYS A 46 10.62 -17.69 -10.96
N THR A 47 11.12 -18.61 -11.78
CA THR A 47 12.36 -18.39 -12.53
C THR A 47 12.04 -17.50 -13.73
N LEU A 48 12.50 -16.25 -13.68
CA LEU A 48 12.24 -15.24 -14.69
C LEU A 48 13.51 -14.89 -15.45
N LYS A 49 13.35 -14.49 -16.71
CA LYS A 49 14.46 -13.89 -17.46
C LYS A 49 14.73 -12.48 -16.95
N GLN A 50 15.95 -12.00 -17.19
CA GLN A 50 16.39 -10.70 -16.67
C GLN A 50 15.50 -9.54 -17.16
N GLU A 51 15.04 -9.58 -18.40
CA GLU A 51 14.11 -8.61 -18.97
C GLU A 51 12.74 -8.59 -18.27
N GLU A 52 12.24 -9.74 -17.83
CA GLU A 52 10.98 -9.87 -17.08
C GLU A 52 11.15 -9.31 -15.67
N VAL A 53 12.30 -9.57 -15.03
CA VAL A 53 12.66 -8.99 -13.73
C VAL A 53 12.66 -7.47 -13.81
N TYR A 54 13.31 -6.88 -14.83
CA TYR A 54 13.29 -5.43 -15.02
C TYR A 54 11.90 -4.90 -15.29
N TYR A 55 11.09 -5.62 -16.09
CA TYR A 55 9.73 -5.22 -16.37
C TYR A 55 8.85 -5.22 -15.11
N PHE A 56 8.89 -6.28 -14.30
CA PHE A 56 8.11 -6.38 -13.06
C PHE A 56 8.54 -5.34 -12.03
N ASN A 57 9.84 -5.08 -11.89
CA ASN A 57 10.31 -4.00 -11.01
C ASN A 57 9.75 -2.62 -11.42
N ARG A 58 9.60 -2.34 -12.73
CA ARG A 58 8.97 -1.08 -13.17
C ARG A 58 7.49 -1.01 -12.82
N LEU A 59 6.76 -2.12 -12.94
CA LEU A 59 5.34 -2.19 -12.56
C LEU A 59 5.16 -2.04 -11.05
N ILE A 60 6.03 -2.65 -10.26
CA ILE A 60 6.07 -2.48 -8.81
C ILE A 60 6.23 -1.00 -8.44
N ILE A 61 7.18 -0.29 -9.04
CA ILE A 61 7.39 1.15 -8.77
C ILE A 61 6.14 1.97 -9.11
N GLY A 62 5.46 1.66 -10.23
CA GLY A 62 4.21 2.32 -10.61
C GLY A 62 3.06 2.04 -9.64
N ASN A 63 2.93 0.79 -9.22
CA ASN A 63 1.92 0.36 -8.24
C ASN A 63 2.19 0.95 -6.87
N ASP A 64 3.43 0.96 -6.37
CA ASP A 64 3.82 1.56 -5.08
C ASP A 64 3.43 3.05 -5.05
N LYS A 65 3.76 3.80 -6.12
CA LYS A 65 3.41 5.23 -6.23
C LYS A 65 1.90 5.46 -6.21
N THR A 66 1.15 4.66 -6.97
CA THR A 66 -0.31 4.79 -7.06
C THR A 66 -0.99 4.38 -5.76
N ASN A 67 -0.58 3.27 -5.17
CA ASN A 67 -1.10 2.77 -3.90
C ASN A 67 -0.84 3.76 -2.76
N GLN A 68 0.34 4.38 -2.69
CA GLN A 68 0.63 5.43 -1.70
C GLN A 68 -0.27 6.66 -1.89
N ALA A 69 -0.51 7.09 -3.12
CA ALA A 69 -1.42 8.21 -3.40
C ALA A 69 -2.86 7.90 -2.97
N LEU A 70 -3.36 6.69 -3.27
CA LEU A 70 -4.69 6.24 -2.86
C LEU A 70 -4.79 6.05 -1.34
N LEU A 71 -3.80 5.42 -0.72
CA LEU A 71 -3.75 5.21 0.73
C LEU A 71 -3.77 6.55 1.48
N SER A 72 -3.02 7.55 1.00
CA SER A 72 -3.03 8.90 1.58
C SER A 72 -4.44 9.52 1.56
N LYS A 73 -5.19 9.35 0.47
CA LYS A 73 -6.58 9.83 0.34
C LYS A 73 -7.54 9.07 1.26
N ILE A 74 -7.38 7.76 1.36
CA ILE A 74 -8.20 6.91 2.26
C ILE A 74 -7.93 7.31 3.71
N ILE A 75 -6.67 7.44 4.11
CA ILE A 75 -6.29 7.87 5.46
C ILE A 75 -6.84 9.26 5.78
N ALA A 76 -6.74 10.20 4.85
CA ALA A 76 -7.28 11.54 5.05
C ALA A 76 -8.80 11.54 5.31
N ARG A 77 -9.54 10.56 4.77
CA ARG A 77 -11.00 10.49 4.89
C ARG A 77 -11.50 9.63 6.06
N TYR A 78 -10.80 8.53 6.36
CA TYR A 78 -11.29 7.49 7.27
C TYR A 78 -10.35 7.24 8.47
N GLY A 79 -9.15 7.83 8.48
CA GLY A 79 -8.09 7.42 9.40
C GLY A 79 -7.47 6.09 8.97
N TRP A 80 -6.94 5.31 9.92
CA TRP A 80 -6.36 4.01 9.57
C TRP A 80 -7.46 3.08 9.02
N PRO A 81 -7.26 2.44 7.86
CA PRO A 81 -8.25 1.51 7.29
C PRO A 81 -8.51 0.34 8.23
N ALA A 82 -9.63 0.35 8.94
CA ALA A 82 -9.99 -0.71 9.88
C ALA A 82 -11.02 -1.66 9.26
N ASP A 83 -10.89 -2.95 9.56
CA ASP A 83 -11.69 -4.00 8.92
C ASP A 83 -13.18 -3.86 9.18
N HIS A 84 -13.56 -3.49 10.41
CA HIS A 84 -14.96 -3.25 10.77
C HIS A 84 -15.61 -2.08 9.99
N GLN A 85 -14.81 -1.19 9.41
CA GLN A 85 -15.28 -0.01 8.68
C GLN A 85 -15.23 -0.21 7.15
N LEU A 86 -14.15 -0.80 6.64
CA LEU A 86 -13.85 -0.87 5.21
C LEU A 86 -13.81 -2.30 4.67
N GLY A 87 -14.14 -3.29 5.49
CA GLY A 87 -14.18 -4.70 5.10
C GLY A 87 -12.92 -5.47 5.50
N GLU A 88 -13.04 -6.79 5.56
CA GLU A 88 -11.96 -7.71 5.95
C GLU A 88 -10.68 -7.50 5.12
N GLY A 89 -9.53 -7.45 5.80
CA GLY A 89 -8.22 -7.27 5.18
C GLY A 89 -7.88 -5.82 4.80
N ALA A 90 -8.75 -4.85 5.12
CA ALA A 90 -8.50 -3.43 4.86
C ALA A 90 -7.23 -2.93 5.56
N SER A 91 -7.04 -3.33 6.83
CA SER A 91 -5.88 -2.93 7.62
C SER A 91 -4.59 -3.54 7.10
N ASP A 92 -4.62 -4.80 6.70
CA ASP A 92 -3.45 -5.50 6.17
C ASP A 92 -3.04 -4.97 4.80
N ALA A 93 -4.01 -4.67 3.92
CA ALA A 93 -3.75 -4.01 2.64
C ALA A 93 -3.08 -2.64 2.83
N ALA A 94 -3.57 -1.84 3.77
CA ALA A 94 -2.98 -0.54 4.11
C ALA A 94 -1.57 -0.68 4.70
N TRP A 95 -1.37 -1.69 5.56
CA TRP A 95 -0.08 -1.96 6.17
C TRP A 95 0.99 -2.36 5.16
N LEU A 96 0.68 -3.25 4.21
CA LEU A 96 1.63 -3.70 3.18
C LEU A 96 2.13 -2.54 2.32
N VAL A 97 1.22 -1.67 1.87
CA VAL A 97 1.58 -0.46 1.12
C VAL A 97 2.49 0.44 1.94
N LEU A 98 2.21 0.63 3.23
CA LEU A 98 3.05 1.43 4.12
C LEU A 98 4.42 0.78 4.37
N TRP A 99 4.46 -0.54 4.54
CA TRP A 99 5.68 -1.30 4.78
C TRP A 99 6.63 -1.25 3.57
N HIS A 100 6.11 -1.23 2.35
CA HIS A 100 6.93 -1.09 1.14
C HIS A 100 7.32 0.36 0.81
N ALA A 101 6.68 1.36 1.40
CA ALA A 101 6.93 2.77 1.09
C ALA A 101 8.31 3.29 1.55
N SER A 102 8.65 4.53 1.20
CA SER A 102 9.88 5.16 1.70
C SER A 102 9.87 5.34 3.22
N ARG A 103 11.05 5.56 3.82
CA ARG A 103 11.17 5.83 5.26
C ARG A 103 10.36 7.06 5.68
N ASP A 104 10.34 8.12 4.88
CA ASP A 104 9.59 9.34 5.20
C ASP A 104 8.07 9.09 5.17
N TYR A 105 7.59 8.31 4.21
CA TYR A 105 6.18 7.93 4.14
C TYR A 105 5.79 7.06 5.35
N LYS A 106 6.65 6.11 5.74
CA LYS A 106 6.48 5.32 6.99
C LYS A 106 6.38 6.21 8.22
N LYS A 107 7.34 7.13 8.40
CA LYS A 107 7.37 8.07 9.54
C LYS A 107 6.10 8.92 9.61
N ARG A 108 5.64 9.43 8.46
CA ARG A 108 4.44 10.26 8.35
C ARG A 108 3.19 9.59 8.94
N TYR A 109 3.04 8.27 8.78
CA TYR A 109 1.85 7.54 9.25
C TYR A 109 2.11 6.66 10.47
N PHE A 110 3.33 6.63 11.02
CA PHE A 110 3.67 5.72 12.12
C PHE A 110 2.82 5.92 13.38
N ASN A 111 2.59 7.17 13.80
CA ASN A 111 1.75 7.45 14.97
C ASN A 111 0.31 6.95 14.77
N LEU A 112 -0.21 7.01 13.54
CA LEU A 112 -1.53 6.49 13.20
C LEU A 112 -1.57 4.95 13.28
N VAL A 113 -0.51 4.28 12.81
CA VAL A 113 -0.36 2.82 12.96
C VAL A 113 -0.29 2.43 14.44
N GLU A 114 0.45 3.17 15.26
CA GLU A 114 0.54 2.91 16.70
C GLU A 114 -0.83 3.03 17.37
N HIS A 115 -1.60 4.05 17.03
CA HIS A 115 -2.97 4.19 17.52
C HIS A 115 -3.88 3.05 17.04
N ALA A 116 -3.74 2.62 15.78
CA ALA A 116 -4.49 1.49 15.24
C ALA A 116 -4.10 0.15 15.89
N TYR A 117 -2.82 -0.05 16.21
CA TYR A 117 -2.33 -1.19 16.97
C TYR A 117 -2.93 -1.24 18.38
N ASN A 118 -2.94 -0.10 19.10
CA ASN A 118 -3.54 -0.02 20.44
C ASN A 118 -5.06 -0.29 20.44
N LYS A 119 -5.72 -0.09 19.29
CA LYS A 119 -7.15 -0.43 19.08
C LYS A 119 -7.37 -1.86 18.55
N GLY A 120 -6.32 -2.65 18.36
CA GLY A 120 -6.41 -4.01 17.84
C GLY A 120 -6.67 -4.11 16.33
N HIS A 121 -6.52 -3.02 15.57
CA HIS A 121 -6.71 -3.03 14.11
C HIS A 121 -5.42 -3.43 13.36
N VAL A 122 -4.26 -3.30 13.98
CA VAL A 122 -2.97 -3.71 13.42
C VAL A 122 -2.40 -4.81 14.30
N SER A 123 -1.86 -5.87 13.69
CA SER A 123 -1.25 -6.97 14.44
C SER A 123 0.06 -6.54 15.13
N LYS A 124 0.43 -7.22 16.22
CA LYS A 124 1.72 -6.97 16.90
C LYS A 124 2.92 -7.14 15.96
N ALA A 125 2.86 -8.12 15.06
CA ALA A 125 3.89 -8.36 14.06
C ALA A 125 4.02 -7.17 13.11
N HIS A 126 2.91 -6.68 12.57
CA HIS A 126 2.86 -5.52 11.67
C HIS A 126 3.41 -4.25 12.33
N TYR A 127 2.99 -3.95 13.56
CA TYR A 127 3.50 -2.81 14.32
C TYR A 127 5.01 -2.93 14.59
N THR A 128 5.47 -4.09 15.06
CA THR A 128 6.89 -4.32 15.41
C THR A 128 7.78 -4.20 14.18
N THR A 129 7.39 -4.79 13.05
CA THR A 129 8.14 -4.70 11.79
C THR A 129 8.33 -3.25 11.34
N LEU A 130 7.28 -2.43 11.38
CA LEU A 130 7.39 -1.00 11.03
C LEU A 130 8.28 -0.25 12.02
N LYS A 131 8.12 -0.49 13.33
CA LYS A 131 8.93 0.14 14.38
C LYS A 131 10.41 -0.17 14.19
N THR A 132 10.76 -1.43 13.97
CA THR A 132 12.14 -1.87 13.71
C THR A 132 12.71 -1.20 12.46
N LYS A 133 11.95 -1.18 11.35
CA LYS A 133 12.37 -0.51 10.11
C LYS A 133 12.61 0.98 10.27
N LEU A 134 11.94 1.62 11.23
CA LEU A 134 12.15 3.03 11.56
C LEU A 134 13.31 3.27 12.53
N SER A 135 13.75 2.27 13.30
CA SER A 135 14.93 2.37 14.16
C SER A 135 16.25 2.02 13.47
N GLU A 136 16.20 1.31 12.34
CA GLU A 136 17.38 1.07 11.49
C GLU A 136 17.86 2.42 10.87
N ASN A 137 19.17 2.68 10.96
CA ASN A 137 19.85 3.90 10.46
C ASN A 137 20.13 3.82 8.96
#